data_AF-A0A2J6X3K7-F1
#
_entry.id   AF-A0A2J6X3K7-F1
#
_cell.length_a   1.000
_cell.length_b   1.000
_cell.length_c   1.000
_cell.angle_alpha   90.00
_cell.angle_beta   90.00
_cell.angle_gamma   90.00
#
_symmetry.space_group_name_H-M   'P 1'
#
loop_
_entity.id
_entity.type
_entity.pdbx_description
1 polymer ?
#
loop_
_entity_poly.entity_id
_entity_poly.type
_entity_poly.pdbx_seq_one_letter_code
_entity_poly.pdbx_strand_id
1 'polypeptide(L)'
;MQAVIAVLPGDGIGPEVVTEGVKVLQAVAVRFGHTFTLREGLIGGCAIDATGEPLPAETVALCRASDAILLGAVGGPKWDDPQARVRPEQGLLGIRKALGLFANLRPVTVHPRLIGASPLRPERLQGVDLIVVRELTGGIYFGEKRRERGPDGEWASDLCLYSEAEIVRVVRVAGQLARRRRG
;
A
#
# COMPACT_ATOMS: atom_id res chain seq x y z
N MET A 1 14.25 12.90 -16.88
CA MET A 1 14.38 11.45 -16.59
C MET A 1 13.43 10.67 -17.50
N GLN A 2 13.74 9.40 -17.77
CA GLN A 2 12.80 8.47 -18.40
C GLN A 2 12.42 7.42 -17.36
N ALA A 3 11.14 7.13 -17.18
CA ALA A 3 10.69 6.09 -16.27
C ALA A 3 9.40 5.41 -16.74
N VAL A 4 9.30 4.11 -16.48
CA VAL A 4 8.09 3.31 -16.66
C VAL A 4 7.33 3.26 -15.34
N ILE A 5 6.04 3.60 -15.36
CA ILE A 5 5.20 3.63 -14.17
C ILE A 5 4.04 2.65 -14.39
N ALA A 6 3.96 1.64 -13.53
CA ALA A 6 2.80 0.78 -13.44
C ALA A 6 1.66 1.56 -12.78
N VAL A 7 0.51 1.64 -13.42
CA VAL A 7 -0.67 2.33 -12.93
C VAL A 7 -1.70 1.25 -12.58
N LEU A 8 -2.11 1.20 -11.32
CA LEU A 8 -3.05 0.23 -10.79
C LEU A 8 -4.28 0.96 -10.23
N PRO A 9 -5.26 1.32 -11.08
CA PRO A 9 -6.39 2.15 -10.66
C PRO A 9 -7.26 1.48 -9.58
N GLY A 10 -7.51 0.18 -9.73
CA GLY A 10 -8.24 -0.65 -8.78
C GLY A 10 -9.74 -0.35 -8.74
N ASP A 11 -10.29 -0.23 -7.53
CA ASP A 11 -11.73 -0.26 -7.25
C ASP A 11 -12.28 1.08 -6.72
N GLY A 12 -13.61 1.23 -6.73
CA GLY A 12 -14.31 2.39 -6.17
C GLY A 12 -13.89 3.69 -6.83
N ILE A 13 -13.50 4.69 -6.03
CA ILE A 13 -12.99 5.98 -6.53
C ILE A 13 -11.56 5.89 -7.08
N GLY A 14 -10.90 4.72 -6.99
CA GLY A 14 -9.52 4.50 -7.42
C GLY A 14 -9.24 4.99 -8.86
N PRO A 15 -10.03 4.58 -9.87
CA PRO A 15 -9.90 5.05 -11.25
C PRO A 15 -9.99 6.57 -11.41
N GLU A 16 -10.91 7.22 -10.70
CA GLU A 16 -11.10 8.67 -10.79
C GLU A 16 -9.88 9.42 -10.24
N VAL A 17 -9.42 9.06 -9.03
CA VAL A 17 -8.28 9.75 -8.39
C VAL A 17 -6.96 9.47 -9.10
N VAL A 18 -6.77 8.25 -9.63
CA VAL A 18 -5.56 7.90 -10.39
C VAL A 18 -5.51 8.64 -11.71
N THR A 19 -6.65 8.82 -12.40
CA THR A 19 -6.74 9.62 -13.62
C THR A 19 -6.26 11.05 -13.39
N GLU A 20 -6.70 11.70 -12.30
CA GLU A 20 -6.23 13.05 -11.97
C GLU A 20 -4.75 13.07 -11.57
N GLY A 21 -4.28 12.05 -10.83
CA GLY A 21 -2.87 11.89 -10.50
C GLY A 21 -1.99 11.77 -11.76
N VAL A 22 -2.44 11.04 -12.77
CA VAL A 22 -1.76 10.90 -14.06
C VAL A 22 -1.66 12.24 -14.80
N LYS A 23 -2.72 13.06 -14.79
CA LYS A 23 -2.68 14.41 -15.40
C LYS A 23 -1.62 15.29 -14.75
N VAL A 24 -1.54 15.28 -13.41
CA VAL A 24 -0.52 16.04 -12.68
C VAL A 24 0.88 15.52 -12.99
N LEU A 25 1.06 14.20 -13.04
CA LEU A 25 2.33 13.56 -13.38
C LEU A 25 2.80 13.94 -14.80
N GLN A 26 1.88 13.98 -15.78
CA GLN A 26 2.17 14.43 -17.14
C GLN A 26 2.55 15.92 -17.20
N ALA A 27 1.86 16.77 -16.44
CA ALA A 27 2.20 18.19 -16.35
C ALA A 27 3.61 18.40 -15.77
N VAL A 28 3.99 17.63 -14.74
CA VAL A 28 5.36 17.60 -14.19
C VAL A 28 6.36 17.13 -15.26
N ALA A 29 6.04 16.09 -16.03
CA ALA A 29 6.90 15.63 -17.10
C ALA A 29 7.20 16.72 -18.13
N VAL A 30 6.17 17.43 -18.61
CA VAL A 30 6.35 18.55 -19.54
C VAL A 30 7.19 19.66 -18.90
N ARG A 31 6.86 20.04 -17.66
CA ARG A 31 7.49 21.20 -16.99
C ARG A 31 8.98 20.99 -16.71
N PHE A 32 9.41 19.76 -16.45
CA PHE A 32 10.78 19.44 -16.04
C PHE A 32 11.54 18.56 -17.05
N GLY A 33 11.00 18.38 -18.26
CA GLY A 33 11.65 17.58 -19.31
C GLY A 33 11.83 16.11 -18.89
N HIS A 34 10.78 15.50 -18.35
CA HIS A 34 10.75 14.06 -18.08
C HIS A 34 9.85 13.35 -19.10
N THR A 35 10.05 12.05 -19.22
CA THR A 35 9.22 11.17 -20.05
C THR A 35 8.75 10.02 -19.17
N PHE A 36 7.44 9.90 -19.01
CA PHE A 36 6.82 8.82 -18.26
C PHE A 36 6.04 7.91 -19.20
N THR A 37 6.41 6.63 -19.22
CA THR A 37 5.64 5.59 -19.92
C THR A 37 4.71 4.94 -18.92
N LEU A 38 3.42 5.18 -19.06
CA LEU A 38 2.40 4.65 -18.16
C LEU A 38 1.89 3.32 -18.72
N ARG A 39 1.78 2.32 -17.85
CA ARG A 39 1.25 0.99 -18.20
C ARG A 39 0.25 0.56 -17.15
N GLU A 40 -0.97 0.29 -17.56
CA GLU A 40 -2.04 -0.09 -16.65
C GLU A 40 -2.04 -1.58 -16.36
N GLY A 41 -2.40 -1.95 -15.13
CA GLY A 41 -2.58 -3.33 -14.70
C GLY A 41 -3.75 -3.48 -13.73
N LEU A 42 -4.31 -4.70 -13.66
CA LEU A 42 -5.47 -5.00 -12.83
C LEU A 42 -5.06 -5.36 -11.40
N ILE A 43 -5.78 -4.86 -10.40
CA ILE A 43 -5.64 -5.27 -9.00
C ILE A 43 -6.96 -5.08 -8.25
N GLY A 44 -7.23 -5.94 -7.26
CA GLY A 44 -8.41 -5.83 -6.42
C GLY A 44 -9.65 -6.47 -7.03
N GLY A 45 -10.81 -5.91 -6.75
CA GLY A 45 -12.11 -6.40 -7.19
C GLY A 45 -12.27 -6.42 -8.71
N CYS A 46 -11.78 -5.39 -9.41
CA CYS A 46 -11.80 -5.35 -10.87
C CYS A 46 -10.95 -6.46 -11.50
N ALA A 47 -9.88 -6.89 -10.83
CA ALA A 47 -9.11 -8.04 -11.25
C ALA A 47 -9.86 -9.35 -11.00
N ILE A 48 -10.53 -9.48 -9.84
CA ILE A 48 -11.38 -10.65 -9.53
C ILE A 48 -12.46 -10.80 -10.60
N ASP A 49 -13.12 -9.70 -10.96
CA ASP A 49 -14.19 -9.71 -11.97
C ASP A 49 -13.68 -10.16 -13.35
N ALA A 50 -12.48 -9.73 -13.73
CA ALA A 50 -11.90 -10.01 -15.05
C ALA A 50 -11.22 -11.37 -15.15
N THR A 51 -10.60 -11.85 -14.07
CA THR A 51 -9.65 -12.98 -14.09
C THR A 51 -9.95 -14.05 -13.04
N GLY A 52 -10.82 -13.77 -12.08
CA GLY A 52 -11.04 -14.61 -10.90
C GLY A 52 -10.02 -14.40 -9.78
N GLU A 53 -8.95 -13.63 -10.00
CA GLU A 53 -7.88 -13.41 -9.04
C GLU A 53 -7.75 -11.92 -8.66
N PRO A 54 -7.39 -11.58 -7.40
CA PRO A 54 -7.26 -10.19 -6.96
C PRO A 54 -5.92 -9.56 -7.38
N LEU A 55 -4.98 -10.39 -7.84
CA LEU A 55 -3.67 -9.96 -8.30
C LEU A 55 -3.17 -10.94 -9.37
N PRO A 56 -3.48 -10.68 -10.66
CA PRO A 56 -3.00 -11.48 -11.77
C PRO A 56 -1.47 -11.49 -11.85
N ALA A 57 -0.89 -12.61 -12.29
CA ALA A 57 0.56 -12.75 -12.45
C ALA A 57 1.15 -11.70 -13.41
N GLU A 58 0.40 -11.32 -14.45
CA GLU A 58 0.77 -10.25 -15.39
C GLU A 58 0.93 -8.88 -14.70
N THR A 59 0.11 -8.56 -13.70
CA THR A 59 0.22 -7.33 -12.92
C THR A 59 1.51 -7.33 -12.10
N VAL A 60 1.88 -8.47 -11.52
CA VAL A 60 3.15 -8.60 -10.78
C VAL A 60 4.33 -8.44 -11.72
N ALA A 61 4.29 -9.06 -12.90
CA ALA A 61 5.33 -8.94 -13.91
C ALA A 61 5.48 -7.48 -14.39
N LEU A 62 4.37 -6.80 -14.65
CA LEU A 62 4.33 -5.38 -14.97
C LEU A 62 4.99 -4.54 -13.88
N CYS A 63 4.61 -4.75 -12.62
CA CYS A 63 5.15 -3.99 -11.49
C CYS A 63 6.66 -4.20 -11.31
N ARG A 64 7.17 -5.41 -11.55
CA ARG A 64 8.62 -5.70 -11.50
C ARG A 64 9.39 -5.07 -12.65
N ALA A 65 8.74 -4.87 -13.80
CA ALA A 65 9.33 -4.25 -14.98
C ALA A 65 9.23 -2.72 -14.98
N SER A 66 8.58 -2.13 -13.97
CA SER A 66 8.37 -0.68 -13.84
C SER A 66 9.29 -0.08 -12.78
N ASP A 67 9.64 1.19 -12.94
CA ASP A 67 10.46 1.95 -11.99
C ASP A 67 9.67 2.39 -10.75
N ALA A 68 8.35 2.58 -10.91
CA ALA A 68 7.45 2.94 -9.82
C ALA A 68 6.03 2.41 -10.07
N ILE A 69 5.22 2.43 -9.01
CA ILE A 69 3.82 1.99 -9.03
C ILE A 69 2.94 3.10 -8.47
N LEU A 70 1.93 3.50 -9.23
CA LEU A 70 0.85 4.38 -8.79
C LEU A 70 -0.41 3.55 -8.59
N LEU A 71 -0.81 3.35 -7.34
CA LEU A 71 -2.00 2.56 -6.98
C LEU A 71 -3.10 3.47 -6.45
N GLY A 72 -4.35 3.25 -6.90
CA GLY A 72 -5.54 3.96 -6.44
C GLY A 72 -6.11 3.40 -5.15
N ALA A 73 -7.14 2.57 -5.26
CA ALA A 73 -7.77 1.91 -4.12
C ALA A 73 -8.16 0.47 -4.48
N VAL A 74 -8.35 -0.40 -3.48
CA VAL A 74 -8.90 -1.75 -3.68
C VAL A 74 -9.99 -2.01 -2.65
N GLY A 75 -10.99 -2.81 -3.00
CA GLY A 75 -12.09 -3.19 -2.12
C GLY A 75 -13.44 -2.60 -2.53
N GLY A 76 -14.51 -3.22 -2.02
CA GLY A 76 -15.87 -2.75 -2.20
C GLY A 76 -16.90 -3.77 -1.70
N PRO A 77 -18.14 -3.35 -1.40
CA PRO A 77 -19.17 -4.22 -0.82
C PRO A 77 -19.49 -5.47 -1.65
N LYS A 78 -19.29 -5.41 -2.97
CA LYS A 78 -19.49 -6.52 -3.89
C LYS A 78 -18.65 -7.77 -3.54
N TRP A 79 -17.47 -7.58 -2.93
CA TRP A 79 -16.52 -8.65 -2.62
C TRP A 79 -16.29 -8.84 -1.12
N ASP A 80 -17.23 -8.41 -0.28
CA ASP A 80 -17.10 -8.42 1.20
C ASP A 80 -17.78 -9.63 1.88
N ASP A 81 -18.19 -10.64 1.11
CA ASP A 81 -18.68 -11.90 1.68
C ASP A 81 -17.55 -12.56 2.51
N PRO A 82 -17.73 -12.78 3.82
CA PRO A 82 -16.72 -13.40 4.67
C PRO A 82 -16.40 -14.85 4.30
N GLN A 83 -17.25 -15.53 3.52
CA GLN A 83 -17.02 -16.88 3.00
C GLN A 83 -16.31 -16.88 1.64
N ALA A 84 -16.11 -15.70 1.03
CA ALA A 84 -15.39 -15.59 -0.24
C ALA A 84 -13.95 -16.07 -0.10
N ARG A 85 -13.56 -17.00 -0.96
CA ARG A 85 -12.18 -17.51 -1.01
C ARG A 85 -11.18 -16.43 -1.43
N VAL A 86 -11.64 -15.51 -2.27
CA VAL A 86 -10.83 -14.46 -2.87
C VAL A 86 -11.40 -13.10 -2.49
N ARG A 87 -10.53 -12.21 -2.02
CA ARG A 87 -10.90 -10.84 -1.62
C ARG A 87 -9.92 -9.81 -2.19
N PRO A 88 -10.37 -8.58 -2.51
CA PRO A 88 -9.50 -7.56 -3.09
C PRO A 88 -8.24 -7.25 -2.27
N GLU A 89 -8.34 -7.25 -0.94
CA GLU A 89 -7.23 -6.93 -0.03
C GLU A 89 -6.10 -7.95 -0.09
N GLN A 90 -6.40 -9.20 -0.48
CA GLN A 90 -5.39 -10.23 -0.72
C GLN A 90 -4.44 -9.82 -1.84
N GLY A 91 -4.93 -9.12 -2.87
CA GLY A 91 -4.09 -8.60 -3.95
C GLY A 91 -3.13 -7.52 -3.46
N LEU A 92 -3.58 -6.64 -2.57
CA LEU A 92 -2.73 -5.60 -1.98
C LEU A 92 -1.64 -6.18 -1.06
N LEU A 93 -1.95 -7.20 -0.26
CA LEU A 93 -0.95 -7.91 0.54
C LEU A 93 0.02 -8.71 -0.35
N GLY A 94 -0.51 -9.36 -1.39
CA GLY A 94 0.25 -10.14 -2.36
C GLY A 94 1.29 -9.30 -3.08
N ILE A 95 0.91 -8.14 -3.62
CA ILE A 95 1.84 -7.29 -4.38
C ILE A 95 2.95 -6.72 -3.50
N ARG A 96 2.63 -6.34 -2.25
CA ARG A 96 3.64 -5.87 -1.26
C ARG A 96 4.69 -6.92 -0.98
N LYS A 97 4.25 -8.16 -0.75
CA LYS A 97 5.14 -9.30 -0.50
C LYS A 97 5.95 -9.66 -1.74
N ALA A 98 5.30 -9.74 -2.91
CA ALA A 98 5.95 -10.08 -4.18
C ALA A 98 7.10 -9.11 -4.49
N LEU A 99 6.89 -7.82 -4.28
CA LEU A 99 7.88 -6.78 -4.57
C LEU A 99 8.84 -6.50 -3.41
N GLY A 100 8.67 -7.14 -2.25
CA GLY A 100 9.52 -6.92 -1.08
C GLY A 100 9.42 -5.50 -0.50
N LEU A 101 8.25 -4.85 -0.63
CA LEU A 101 8.01 -3.46 -0.19
C LEU A 101 7.88 -3.37 1.34
N PHE A 102 8.98 -3.58 2.06
CA PHE A 102 8.98 -3.72 3.51
C PHE A 102 8.77 -2.42 4.28
N ALA A 103 9.13 -1.26 3.72
CA ALA A 103 9.05 0.03 4.40
C ALA A 103 7.81 0.80 3.94
N ASN A 104 6.79 0.90 4.80
CA ASN A 104 5.66 1.78 4.58
C ASN A 104 5.88 3.13 5.26
N LEU A 105 5.85 4.20 4.47
CA LEU A 105 6.05 5.56 4.94
C LEU A 105 4.71 6.32 4.91
N ARG A 106 4.29 6.85 6.06
CA ARG A 106 3.04 7.63 6.19
C ARG A 106 3.33 8.99 6.83
N PRO A 107 3.63 10.03 6.03
CA PRO A 107 3.76 11.38 6.55
C PRO A 107 2.40 11.88 7.05
N VAL A 108 2.40 12.56 8.19
CA VAL A 108 1.24 13.20 8.80
C VAL A 108 1.61 14.64 9.10
N THR A 109 1.01 15.54 8.34
CA THR A 109 1.18 16.99 8.47
C THR A 109 -0.19 17.64 8.48
N VAL A 110 -0.36 18.65 9.33
CA VAL A 110 -1.63 19.38 9.41
C VAL A 110 -1.60 20.57 8.46
N HIS A 111 -2.51 20.60 7.49
CA HIS A 111 -2.69 21.77 6.63
C HIS A 111 -3.43 22.87 7.42
N PRO A 112 -2.92 24.12 7.49
CA PRO A 112 -3.53 25.17 8.32
C PRO A 112 -5.02 25.40 8.06
N ARG A 113 -5.45 25.31 6.80
CA ARG A 113 -6.86 25.46 6.40
C ARG A 113 -7.77 24.28 6.81
N LEU A 114 -7.19 23.15 7.23
CA LEU A 114 -7.93 21.93 7.59
C LEU A 114 -7.89 21.62 9.09
N ILE A 115 -7.33 22.52 9.92
CA ILE A 115 -7.23 22.33 11.38
C ILE A 115 -8.63 22.07 11.99
N GLY A 116 -9.65 22.79 11.54
CA GLY A 116 -11.02 22.65 12.04
C GLY A 116 -11.73 21.35 11.64
N ALA A 117 -11.18 20.57 10.69
CA ALA A 117 -11.72 19.26 10.32
C ALA A 117 -11.23 18.14 11.24
N SER A 118 -10.24 18.40 12.09
CA SER A 118 -9.69 17.42 13.02
C SER A 118 -10.59 17.28 14.26
N PRO A 119 -10.76 16.07 14.81
CA PRO A 119 -11.47 15.87 16.08
C PRO A 119 -10.66 16.33 17.30
N LEU A 120 -9.39 16.72 17.14
CA LEU A 120 -8.52 17.18 18.22
C LEU A 120 -8.58 18.70 18.37
N ARG A 121 -8.29 19.18 19.58
CA ARG A 121 -8.21 20.62 19.85
C ARG A 121 -7.15 21.29 18.96
N PRO A 122 -7.45 22.43 18.30
CA PRO A 122 -6.54 23.11 17.38
C PRO A 122 -5.13 23.37 17.93
N GLU A 123 -5.02 23.77 19.19
CA GLU A 123 -3.75 24.08 19.86
C GLU A 123 -2.83 22.86 19.99
N ARG A 124 -3.37 21.64 19.91
CA ARG A 124 -2.58 20.39 19.91
C ARG A 124 -2.10 19.97 18.53
N LEU A 125 -2.64 20.58 17.47
CA LEU A 125 -2.34 20.25 16.08
C LEU A 125 -1.29 21.18 15.47
N GLN A 126 -1.05 22.33 16.09
CA GLN A 126 -0.08 23.29 15.62
C GLN A 126 1.33 22.67 15.60
N GLY A 127 2.00 22.73 14.45
CA GLY A 127 3.34 22.20 14.27
C GLY A 127 3.44 20.67 14.17
N VAL A 128 2.32 19.94 14.11
CA VAL A 128 2.34 18.50 13.87
C VAL A 128 2.89 18.21 12.47
N ASP A 129 4.06 17.58 12.46
CA ASP A 129 4.74 17.08 11.28
C ASP A 129 5.56 15.85 11.69
N LEU A 130 5.03 14.67 11.40
CA LEU A 130 5.66 13.39 11.73
C LEU A 130 5.59 12.44 10.53
N ILE A 131 6.39 11.37 10.60
CA ILE A 131 6.33 10.29 9.63
C ILE A 131 6.29 8.96 10.38
N VAL A 132 5.28 8.14 10.09
CA VAL A 132 5.23 6.77 10.60
C VAL A 132 5.98 5.87 9.62
N VAL A 133 6.99 5.17 10.13
CA VAL A 133 7.71 4.12 9.39
C VAL A 133 7.22 2.78 9.91
N ARG A 134 6.54 2.01 9.07
CA ARG A 134 5.91 0.75 9.43
C ARG A 134 6.51 -0.40 8.60
N GLU A 135 6.90 -1.49 9.27
CA GLU A 135 7.23 -2.75 8.59
C GLU A 135 5.96 -3.35 7.96
N LEU A 136 6.04 -3.70 6.67
CA LEU A 136 4.87 -3.99 5.84
C LEU A 136 4.81 -5.42 5.30
N THR A 137 5.84 -6.25 5.51
CA THR A 137 5.99 -7.55 4.84
C THR A 137 6.24 -8.75 5.76
N GLY A 138 6.38 -8.53 7.07
CA GLY A 138 6.55 -9.56 8.09
C GLY A 138 5.50 -9.49 9.20
N GLY A 139 5.82 -10.04 10.36
CA GLY A 139 4.95 -10.03 11.55
C GLY A 139 3.66 -10.83 11.37
N ILE A 140 2.68 -10.51 12.23
CA ILE A 140 1.40 -11.24 12.34
C ILE A 140 0.57 -11.31 11.03
N TYR A 141 0.85 -10.42 10.07
CA TYR A 141 0.13 -10.42 8.80
C TYR A 141 0.55 -11.58 7.91
N PHE A 142 1.83 -11.96 7.95
CA PHE A 142 2.42 -12.95 7.04
C PHE A 142 2.94 -14.20 7.76
N GLY A 143 2.91 -14.21 9.09
CA GLY A 143 3.16 -15.42 9.87
C GLY A 143 2.07 -16.47 9.70
N GLU A 144 2.39 -17.68 10.16
CA GLU A 144 1.51 -18.84 10.06
C GLU A 144 0.17 -18.59 10.77
N LYS A 145 -0.91 -19.03 10.13
CA LYS A 145 -2.28 -18.93 10.65
C LYS A 145 -2.84 -20.34 10.81
N ARG A 146 -3.33 -20.66 12.00
CA ARG A 146 -3.93 -21.97 12.31
C ARG A 146 -5.34 -21.79 12.85
N ARG A 147 -6.21 -22.72 12.48
CA ARG A 147 -7.52 -22.91 13.08
C ARG A 147 -7.79 -24.40 13.11
N GLU A 148 -7.85 -24.96 14.31
CA GLU A 148 -7.92 -26.40 14.52
C GLU A 148 -8.89 -26.73 15.66
N ARG A 149 -9.29 -28.00 15.77
CA ARG A 149 -10.11 -28.51 16.86
C ARG A 149 -9.26 -29.43 17.72
N GLY A 150 -9.00 -29.02 18.95
CA GLY A 150 -8.26 -29.79 19.94
C GLY A 150 -9.19 -30.48 20.95
N PRO A 151 -8.61 -31.16 21.96
CA PRO A 151 -9.36 -31.83 23.03
C PRO A 151 -10.30 -30.88 23.79
N ASP A 152 -9.92 -29.61 23.94
CA ASP A 152 -10.67 -28.59 24.68
C ASP A 152 -11.60 -27.73 23.80
N GLY A 153 -11.76 -28.09 22.52
CA GLY A 153 -12.60 -27.37 21.56
C GLY A 153 -11.82 -26.70 20.42
N GLU A 154 -12.46 -25.76 19.72
CA GLU A 154 -11.80 -25.01 18.64
C GLU A 154 -10.80 -24.00 19.20
N TRP A 155 -9.63 -23.92 18.56
CA TRP A 155 -8.65 -22.88 18.82
C TRP A 155 -8.10 -22.30 17.51
N ALA A 156 -7.57 -21.09 17.59
CA ALA A 156 -6.94 -20.41 16.47
C ALA A 156 -5.71 -19.64 16.94
N SER A 157 -4.74 -19.46 16.05
CA SER A 157 -3.53 -18.67 16.32
C SER A 157 -3.02 -17.96 15.07
N ASP A 158 -2.47 -16.76 15.29
CA ASP A 158 -1.70 -16.01 14.29
C ASP A 158 -0.29 -15.76 14.82
N LEU A 159 0.72 -16.33 14.16
CA LEU A 159 2.10 -16.19 14.60
C LEU A 159 2.65 -14.80 14.23
N CYS A 160 3.07 -14.03 15.24
CA CYS A 160 3.81 -12.79 15.02
C CYS A 160 5.32 -13.06 15.04
N LEU A 161 5.91 -13.26 13.87
CA LEU A 161 7.33 -13.57 13.72
C LEU A 161 8.06 -12.48 12.94
N TYR A 162 9.28 -12.17 13.40
CA TYR A 162 10.23 -11.32 12.71
C TYR A 162 11.62 -11.94 12.79
N SER A 163 12.34 -11.95 11.67
CA SER A 163 13.77 -12.17 11.64
C SER A 163 14.53 -10.89 12.01
N GLU A 164 15.77 -11.06 12.48
CA GLU A 164 16.67 -9.93 12.73
C GLU A 164 16.83 -9.04 11.49
N ALA A 165 17.01 -9.63 10.31
CA ALA A 165 17.18 -8.90 9.06
C ALA A 165 15.97 -8.03 8.72
N GLU A 166 14.74 -8.49 9.00
CA GLU A 166 13.51 -7.72 8.77
C GLU A 166 13.41 -6.50 9.70
N ILE A 167 13.84 -6.65 10.95
CA ILE A 167 13.86 -5.56 11.94
C ILE A 167 14.95 -4.55 11.57
N VAL A 168 16.16 -5.02 11.27
CA VAL A 168 17.31 -4.16 10.96
C VAL A 168 17.03 -3.27 9.74
N ARG A 169 16.47 -3.82 8.65
CA ARG A 169 16.23 -3.03 7.43
C ARG A 169 15.23 -1.89 7.64
N VAL A 170 14.14 -2.12 8.38
CA VAL A 170 13.12 -1.08 8.61
C VAL A 170 13.61 -0.02 9.60
N VAL A 171 14.35 -0.43 10.64
CA VAL A 171 14.97 0.51 11.59
C VAL A 171 16.02 1.38 10.92
N ARG A 172 16.82 0.83 9.99
CA ARG A 172 17.78 1.62 9.21
C ARG A 172 17.08 2.69 8.35
N VAL A 173 15.98 2.34 7.70
CA VAL A 173 15.16 3.33 6.95
C VAL A 173 14.65 4.42 7.89
N ALA A 174 14.12 4.05 9.07
CA ALA A 174 13.66 5.01 10.07
C ALA A 174 14.79 5.95 10.53
N GLY A 175 15.96 5.42 10.86
CA GLY A 175 17.11 6.21 11.31
C GLY A 175 17.65 7.14 10.21
N GLN A 176 17.69 6.70 8.95
CA GLN A 176 18.09 7.55 7.82
C GLN A 176 17.11 8.70 7.58
N LEU A 177 15.80 8.44 7.70
CA LEU A 177 14.76 9.46 7.57
C LEU A 177 14.80 10.46 8.73
N ALA A 178 15.04 9.99 9.96
CA ALA A 178 15.17 10.84 11.13
C ALA A 178 16.29 11.87 10.95
N ARG A 179 17.49 11.42 10.53
CA ARG A 179 18.66 12.27 10.28
C ARG A 179 18.44 13.38 9.25
N ARG A 180 17.53 13.18 8.29
CA ARG A 180 17.17 14.18 7.26
C ARG A 180 16.04 15.11 7.72
N ARG A 181 15.51 14.89 8.92
CA ARG A 181 14.39 15.63 9.51
C ARG A 181 14.87 16.26 10.82
N ARG A 182 14.29 15.87 11.95
CA ARG A 182 14.49 16.49 13.27
C ARG A 182 14.89 15.48 14.35
N GLY A 183 15.56 14.39 13.98
CA GLY A 183 15.97 13.32 14.90
C GLY A 183 17.24 12.61 14.49
#